data_AF-A0A7Y2E3A4-F1
#
_entry.id   AF-A0A7Y2E3A4-F1
#
_cell.length_a   1.000
_cell.length_b   1.000
_cell.length_c   1.000
_cell.angle_alpha   90.00
_cell.angle_beta   90.00
_cell.angle_gamma   90.00
#
_symmetry.space_group_name_H-M   'P 1'
#
loop_
_entity.id
_entity.type
_entity.pdbx_description
1 polymer ?
#
loop_
_entity_poly.entity_id
_entity_poly.type
_entity_poly.pdbx_seq_one_letter_code
_entity_poly.pdbx_strand_id
1 'polypeptide(L)'
;MNHFLTSLTRISDLNRSTWSVQPLPRGAWSRGDYVAGEVVGLHGLRQIELINGRMMELAQGDVLVGAFGDRYATLEATGSWRDIRDDGEFHCLTSAGLLGRARSRSDFVPQMMRLKYRGHVIRHGTRVRMEDFVQQVPVIPYRKATVLVMGTSMSAGKTTASRIVIRQLRAVGLRVVGAKLTGAGRFRDILSMSDAGADVVYDFTDVGLPSTVLGDEEFKPYLDQLLTRIESTDTDVAVVEIGASPLEPYGGMAAVERIRDSVRCTILAASDPYGVVGVTVAFGRGADLVTGIAANTEAGIRLVEKLTGRPAINLRDKNSLPRLRGILFPRLGIETVGD
;
A
#
# COMPACT_ATOMS: atom_id res chain seq x y z
N MET A 1 12.19 -29.37 2.80
CA MET A 1 11.50 -28.45 3.74
C MET A 1 10.63 -27.54 2.87
N ASN A 2 9.31 -27.51 3.11
CA ASN A 2 8.42 -26.66 2.32
C ASN A 2 8.62 -25.20 2.74
N HIS A 3 8.84 -24.33 1.76
CA HIS A 3 8.96 -22.90 2.00
C HIS A 3 7.64 -22.22 1.68
N PHE A 4 7.14 -21.40 2.60
CA PHE A 4 5.92 -20.61 2.41
C PHE A 4 6.25 -19.30 1.72
N LEU A 5 5.77 -19.11 0.49
CA LEU A 5 5.98 -17.90 -0.28
C LEU A 5 4.94 -16.84 0.09
N THR A 6 5.41 -15.68 0.58
CA THR A 6 4.52 -14.58 0.95
C THR A 6 4.14 -13.72 -0.24
N SER A 7 3.16 -12.83 -0.10
CA SER A 7 2.65 -11.98 -1.18
C SER A 7 3.65 -10.93 -1.70
N LEU A 8 4.72 -10.60 -0.97
CA LEU A 8 5.84 -9.82 -1.52
C LEU A 8 6.66 -10.59 -2.56
N THR A 9 6.50 -11.92 -2.64
CA THR A 9 7.10 -12.75 -3.69
C THR A 9 6.20 -12.90 -4.92
N ARG A 10 4.99 -12.30 -4.94
CA ARG A 10 3.97 -12.55 -6.00
C ARG A 10 4.39 -12.14 -7.41
N ILE A 11 5.34 -11.20 -7.54
CA ILE A 11 5.87 -10.76 -8.84
C ILE A 11 6.92 -11.73 -9.39
N SER A 12 7.39 -12.67 -8.56
CA SER A 12 8.42 -13.64 -8.91
C SER A 12 7.84 -14.94 -9.44
N ASP A 13 8.71 -15.75 -10.03
CA ASP A 13 8.43 -17.11 -10.47
C ASP A 13 8.85 -18.17 -9.43
N LEU A 14 9.11 -17.79 -8.17
CA LEU A 14 9.65 -18.69 -7.14
C LEU A 14 8.75 -19.90 -6.83
N ASN A 15 7.47 -19.85 -7.17
CA ASN A 15 6.52 -20.96 -7.03
C ASN A 15 6.60 -22.00 -8.16
N ARG A 16 7.32 -21.71 -9.24
CA ARG A 16 7.41 -22.54 -10.45
C ARG A 16 8.85 -22.89 -10.83
N SER A 17 9.81 -22.11 -10.35
CA SER A 17 11.23 -22.25 -10.68
C SER A 17 12.05 -22.80 -9.50
N THR A 18 13.19 -23.42 -9.80
CA THR A 18 14.10 -23.95 -8.79
C THR A 18 15.02 -22.87 -8.22
N TRP A 19 15.36 -23.01 -6.95
CA TRP A 19 16.23 -22.11 -6.20
C TRP A 19 16.71 -22.82 -4.92
N SER A 20 17.68 -22.23 -4.25
CA SER A 20 18.20 -22.71 -2.97
C SER A 20 18.24 -21.57 -1.95
N VAL A 21 18.48 -21.90 -0.68
CA VAL A 21 18.69 -20.91 0.38
C VAL A 21 20.14 -20.99 0.82
N GLN A 22 20.85 -19.85 0.79
CA GLN A 22 22.24 -19.79 1.24
C GLN A 22 22.49 -18.53 2.09
N PRO A 23 23.16 -18.65 3.24
CA PRO A 23 23.59 -17.49 4.01
C PRO A 23 24.58 -16.63 3.21
N LEU A 24 24.29 -15.33 3.10
CA LEU A 24 25.22 -14.33 2.59
C LEU A 24 25.82 -13.49 3.73
N PRO A 25 27.07 -12.98 3.58
CA PRO A 25 27.64 -12.03 4.52
C PRO A 25 26.81 -10.75 4.58
N ARG A 26 26.78 -10.10 5.75
CA ARG A 26 25.97 -8.91 6.01
C ARG A 26 26.17 -7.77 5.01
N GLY A 27 27.41 -7.54 4.58
CA GLY A 27 27.74 -6.50 3.59
C GLY A 27 27.14 -6.74 2.20
N ALA A 28 26.61 -7.94 1.92
CA ALA A 28 25.97 -8.27 0.65
C ALA A 28 24.43 -8.15 0.69
N TRP A 29 23.83 -7.88 1.85
CA TRP A 29 22.38 -7.80 2.01
C TRP A 29 21.87 -6.47 1.45
N SER A 30 20.71 -6.49 0.83
CA SER A 30 20.06 -5.29 0.30
C SER A 30 18.55 -5.31 0.45
N ARG A 31 17.94 -4.14 0.30
CA ARG A 31 16.48 -4.00 0.18
C ARG A 31 15.99 -4.79 -1.03
N GLY A 32 14.86 -5.46 -0.89
CA GLY A 32 14.24 -6.23 -1.97
C GLY A 32 14.91 -7.58 -2.22
N ASP A 33 15.96 -7.95 -1.49
CA ASP A 33 16.46 -9.32 -1.50
C ASP A 33 15.37 -10.28 -0.98
N TYR A 34 15.14 -11.39 -1.69
CA TYR A 34 14.29 -12.46 -1.20
C TYR A 34 15.04 -13.33 -0.18
N VAL A 35 14.46 -13.49 1.00
CA VAL A 35 15.12 -14.09 2.16
C VAL A 35 14.22 -15.10 2.86
N ALA A 36 14.81 -16.22 3.25
CA ALA A 36 14.17 -17.27 4.03
C ALA A 36 14.37 -17.04 5.54
N GLY A 37 13.26 -17.04 6.27
CA GLY A 37 13.23 -16.95 7.73
C GLY A 37 12.44 -18.10 8.34
N GLU A 38 13.00 -18.75 9.36
CA GLU A 38 12.31 -19.78 10.13
C GLU A 38 11.57 -19.17 11.32
N VAL A 39 10.33 -19.59 11.55
CA VAL A 39 9.50 -19.17 12.69
C VAL A 39 10.05 -19.74 14.00
N VAL A 40 10.43 -18.87 14.93
CA VAL A 40 11.05 -19.27 16.22
C VAL A 40 10.21 -18.95 17.46
N GLY A 41 9.11 -18.19 17.32
CA GLY A 41 8.29 -17.75 18.46
C GLY A 41 6.86 -18.25 18.40
N LEU A 42 6.28 -18.56 19.57
CA LEU A 42 4.89 -19.01 19.72
C LEU A 42 3.90 -17.88 20.06
N HIS A 43 4.36 -16.63 20.19
CA HIS A 43 3.50 -15.51 20.59
C HIS A 43 3.37 -14.47 19.47
N GLY A 44 2.17 -13.89 19.33
CA GLY A 44 1.89 -12.83 18.36
C GLY A 44 1.15 -13.27 17.10
N LEU A 45 1.18 -12.40 16.08
CA LEU A 45 0.62 -12.67 14.75
C LEU A 45 1.33 -13.86 14.11
N ARG A 46 0.56 -14.88 13.77
CA ARG A 46 1.05 -16.08 13.08
C ARG A 46 0.63 -16.19 11.63
N GLN A 47 -0.17 -15.23 11.16
CA GLN A 47 -0.69 -15.25 9.81
C GLN A 47 0.22 -14.51 8.84
N ILE A 48 0.52 -15.17 7.73
CA ILE A 48 1.10 -14.55 6.54
C ILE A 48 0.07 -14.51 5.41
N GLU A 49 0.27 -13.56 4.50
CA GLU A 49 -0.44 -13.46 3.25
C GLU A 49 0.37 -14.19 2.18
N LEU A 50 -0.23 -15.21 1.55
CA LEU A 50 0.37 -15.99 0.47
C LEU A 50 0.35 -15.23 -0.87
N ILE A 51 1.08 -15.74 -1.86
CA ILE A 51 1.14 -15.15 -3.22
C ILE A 51 -0.21 -14.94 -3.91
N ASN A 52 -1.26 -15.65 -3.48
CA ASN A 52 -2.63 -15.52 -4.01
C ASN A 52 -3.54 -14.65 -3.12
N GLY A 53 -2.99 -13.99 -2.09
CA GLY A 53 -3.75 -13.15 -1.15
C GLY A 53 -4.47 -13.90 -0.03
N ARG A 54 -4.41 -15.25 0.01
CA ARG A 54 -4.97 -16.01 1.13
C ARG A 54 -4.12 -15.82 2.38
N MET A 55 -4.78 -15.70 3.53
CA MET A 55 -4.12 -15.73 4.83
C MET A 55 -3.90 -17.18 5.27
N MET A 56 -2.70 -17.47 5.80
CA MET A 56 -2.33 -18.79 6.31
C MET A 56 -1.58 -18.62 7.63
N GLU A 57 -1.90 -19.45 8.62
CA GLU A 57 -1.17 -19.51 9.87
C GLU A 57 0.08 -20.39 9.74
N LEU A 58 1.21 -19.93 10.29
CA LEU A 58 2.45 -20.70 10.37
C LEU A 58 2.71 -21.21 11.78
N ALA A 59 3.32 -22.39 11.85
CA ALA A 59 3.81 -23.03 13.05
C ALA A 59 5.31 -22.73 13.29
N GLN A 60 5.78 -22.98 14.51
CA GLN A 60 7.21 -22.93 14.81
C GLN A 60 7.96 -23.97 13.95
N GLY A 61 9.11 -23.57 13.41
CA GLY A 61 9.90 -24.39 12.49
C GLY A 61 9.50 -24.26 11.02
N ASP A 62 8.35 -23.65 10.71
CA ASP A 62 8.01 -23.31 9.33
C ASP A 62 8.97 -22.26 8.79
N VAL A 63 9.31 -22.37 7.50
CA VAL A 63 10.19 -21.43 6.82
C VAL A 63 9.37 -20.64 5.80
N LEU A 64 9.38 -19.32 5.92
CA LEU A 64 8.76 -18.42 4.95
C LEU A 64 9.82 -17.70 4.11
N VAL A 65 9.46 -17.35 2.89
CA VAL A 65 10.24 -16.46 2.02
C VAL A 65 9.48 -15.16 1.84
N GLY A 66 10.13 -14.06 2.24
CA GLY A 66 9.66 -12.70 2.06
C GLY A 66 10.77 -11.83 1.50
N ALA A 67 10.58 -10.51 1.55
CA ALA A 67 11.56 -9.54 1.04
C ALA A 67 12.07 -8.62 2.15
N PHE A 68 13.38 -8.36 2.17
CA PHE A 68 13.94 -7.37 3.08
C PHE A 68 13.46 -5.96 2.76
N GLY A 69 13.07 -5.21 3.78
CA GLY A 69 12.67 -3.83 3.59
C GLY A 69 12.49 -3.07 4.90
N ASP A 70 11.95 -1.88 4.75
CA ASP A 70 11.82 -0.90 5.81
C ASP A 70 10.33 -0.63 6.08
N ARG A 71 9.97 -0.51 7.36
CA ARG A 71 8.62 -0.12 7.79
C ARG A 71 8.71 1.05 8.75
N TYR A 72 7.88 2.06 8.54
CA TYR A 72 7.79 3.23 9.40
C TYR A 72 6.33 3.60 9.64
N ALA A 73 5.57 2.76 10.34
CA ALA A 73 4.16 3.03 10.62
C ALA A 73 4.00 3.82 11.92
N THR A 74 3.38 4.99 11.85
CA THR A 74 3.18 5.91 13.00
C THR A 74 2.28 5.35 14.10
N LEU A 75 1.29 4.52 13.73
CA LEU A 75 0.32 3.93 14.67
C LEU A 75 0.60 2.47 15.03
N GLU A 76 1.47 1.81 14.26
CA GLU A 76 1.72 0.37 14.43
C GLU A 76 3.16 0.12 14.90
N ALA A 77 4.09 -0.01 13.96
CA ALA A 77 5.45 -0.40 14.27
C ALA A 77 6.44 0.09 13.22
N THR A 78 7.68 0.27 13.67
CA THR A 78 8.80 0.66 12.82
C THR A 78 9.90 -0.40 12.87
N GLY A 79 10.64 -0.54 11.79
CA GLY A 79 11.74 -1.49 11.70
C GLY A 79 12.42 -1.52 10.35
N SER A 80 13.64 -2.05 10.30
CA SER A 80 14.45 -2.14 9.10
C SER A 80 15.16 -3.49 9.00
N TRP A 81 15.34 -4.00 7.79
CA TRP A 81 16.29 -5.09 7.52
C TRP A 81 17.73 -4.74 7.95
N ARG A 82 18.08 -3.45 7.96
CA ARG A 82 19.40 -2.96 8.43
C ARG A 82 19.61 -3.12 9.93
N ASP A 83 18.53 -3.19 10.71
CA ASP A 83 18.60 -3.31 12.17
C ASP A 83 18.83 -4.75 12.65
N ILE A 84 18.73 -5.74 11.77
CA ILE A 84 18.92 -7.15 12.12
C ILE A 84 20.39 -7.32 12.57
N ARG A 85 20.61 -7.86 13.78
CA ARG A 85 21.94 -8.00 14.40
C ARG A 85 22.58 -9.36 14.13
N ASP A 86 23.75 -9.61 14.69
CA ASP A 86 24.49 -10.87 14.50
C ASP A 86 23.75 -12.11 15.04
N ASP A 87 22.77 -11.90 15.92
CA ASP A 87 21.81 -12.93 16.32
C ASP A 87 20.97 -13.46 15.15
N GLY A 88 20.91 -12.77 14.00
CA GLY A 88 20.12 -13.16 12.84
C GLY A 88 18.61 -13.20 13.11
N GLU A 89 18.15 -12.57 14.19
CA GLU A 89 16.73 -12.51 14.55
C GLU A 89 16.07 -11.27 13.96
N PHE A 90 14.93 -11.49 13.33
CA PHE A 90 14.12 -10.44 12.73
C PHE A 90 12.62 -10.76 12.81
N HIS A 91 11.81 -9.92 12.19
CA HIS A 91 10.36 -10.02 12.25
C HIS A 91 9.73 -9.93 10.86
N CYS A 92 8.53 -10.48 10.77
CA CYS A 92 7.60 -10.18 9.70
C CYS A 92 6.92 -8.83 10.03
N LEU A 93 7.44 -7.73 9.47
CA LEU A 93 6.97 -6.36 9.71
C LEU A 93 5.58 -6.11 9.11
N THR A 94 5.19 -6.85 8.07
CA THR A 94 3.82 -6.94 7.55
C THR A 94 3.49 -8.41 7.33
N SER A 95 2.21 -8.80 7.38
CA SER A 95 1.80 -10.18 7.03
C SER A 95 2.17 -10.57 5.59
N ALA A 96 2.46 -9.61 4.71
CA ALA A 96 2.90 -9.84 3.34
C ALA A 96 4.35 -10.35 3.21
N GLY A 97 5.06 -10.50 4.33
CA GLY A 97 6.45 -10.92 4.34
C GLY A 97 7.44 -9.78 4.12
N LEU A 98 7.12 -8.57 4.58
CA LEU A 98 8.13 -7.51 4.71
C LEU A 98 9.05 -7.85 5.87
N LEU A 99 10.32 -8.14 5.61
CA LEU A 99 11.22 -8.72 6.60
C LEU A 99 12.18 -7.68 7.16
N GLY A 100 12.27 -7.58 8.49
CA GLY A 100 13.20 -6.67 9.16
C GLY A 100 13.19 -6.70 10.69
N ARG A 101 14.20 -6.06 11.27
CA ARG A 101 14.35 -5.66 12.68
C ARG A 101 13.24 -4.74 13.18
N ALA A 102 12.20 -5.21 13.88
CA ALA A 102 11.32 -4.30 14.61
C ALA A 102 12.12 -3.48 15.64
N ARG A 103 11.99 -2.16 15.61
CA ARG A 103 12.62 -1.20 16.54
C ARG A 103 11.64 -0.69 17.58
N SER A 104 10.43 -0.38 17.16
CA SER A 104 9.35 0.11 18.02
C SER A 104 8.02 -0.48 17.56
N ARG A 105 7.11 -0.67 18.51
CA ARG A 105 5.76 -1.20 18.32
C ARG A 105 4.84 -0.54 19.33
N SER A 106 3.68 -0.08 18.86
CA SER A 106 2.56 0.36 19.68
C SER A 106 2.02 -0.79 20.54
N ASP A 107 1.70 -0.50 21.80
CA ASP A 107 1.14 -1.49 22.72
C ASP A 107 -0.20 -2.07 22.25
N PHE A 108 -0.91 -1.34 21.40
CA PHE A 108 -2.19 -1.76 20.82
C PHE A 108 -2.07 -2.74 19.64
N VAL A 109 -0.86 -3.04 19.17
CA VAL A 109 -0.63 -3.98 18.05
C VAL A 109 -0.10 -5.30 18.58
N PRO A 110 -0.59 -6.48 18.14
CA PRO A 110 -0.04 -7.76 18.56
C PRO A 110 1.47 -7.86 18.31
N GLN A 111 2.15 -8.74 19.05
CA GLN A 111 3.55 -9.05 18.77
C GLN A 111 3.72 -9.54 17.32
N MET A 112 4.82 -9.13 16.68
CA MET A 112 5.15 -9.56 15.32
C MET A 112 5.75 -10.96 15.34
N MET A 113 5.49 -11.73 14.28
CA MET A 113 6.12 -13.03 14.06
C MET A 113 7.65 -12.90 14.09
N ARG A 114 8.30 -13.59 15.02
CA ARG A 114 9.76 -13.66 15.13
C ARG A 114 10.33 -14.74 14.22
N LEU A 115 11.40 -14.38 13.52
CA LEU A 115 12.06 -15.20 12.52
C LEU A 115 13.55 -15.30 12.80
N LYS A 116 14.14 -16.44 12.47
CA LYS A 116 15.58 -16.66 12.43
C LYS A 116 16.05 -16.77 10.99
N TYR A 117 17.11 -16.05 10.65
CA TYR A 117 17.68 -16.02 9.32
C TYR A 117 18.21 -17.40 8.90
N ARG A 118 17.76 -17.86 7.73
CA ARG A 118 18.22 -19.11 7.10
C ARG A 118 19.06 -18.88 5.84
N GLY A 119 18.86 -17.75 5.16
CA GLY A 119 19.67 -17.38 3.98
C GLY A 119 18.88 -16.57 2.97
N HIS A 120 19.58 -16.14 1.92
CA HIS A 120 18.97 -15.53 0.75
C HIS A 120 18.50 -16.61 -0.22
N VAL A 121 17.46 -16.30 -0.99
CA VAL A 121 17.09 -17.09 -2.16
C VAL A 121 18.19 -16.93 -3.22
N ILE A 122 18.80 -18.04 -3.62
CA ILE A 122 19.86 -18.09 -4.62
C ILE A 122 19.38 -18.86 -5.85
N ARG A 123 19.62 -18.28 -7.03
CA ARG A 123 19.43 -18.92 -8.33
C ARG A 123 20.67 -18.70 -9.19
N HIS A 124 21.19 -19.78 -9.77
CA HIS A 124 22.43 -19.75 -10.58
C HIS A 124 23.60 -19.03 -9.88
N GLY A 125 23.78 -19.30 -8.58
CA GLY A 125 24.85 -18.69 -7.76
C GLY A 125 24.67 -17.21 -7.42
N THR A 126 23.58 -16.57 -7.86
CA THR A 126 23.28 -15.15 -7.58
C THR A 126 22.07 -15.02 -6.68
N ARG A 127 22.08 -14.00 -5.81
CA ARG A 127 20.91 -13.70 -4.97
C ARG A 127 19.75 -13.20 -5.84
N VAL A 128 18.55 -13.66 -5.53
CA VAL A 128 17.33 -13.26 -6.22
C VAL A 128 16.69 -12.08 -5.49
N ARG A 129 16.31 -11.06 -6.24
CA ARG A 129 15.72 -9.81 -5.74
C ARG A 129 14.39 -9.54 -6.41
N MET A 130 13.57 -8.71 -5.77
CA MET A 130 12.30 -8.25 -6.32
C MET A 130 12.47 -7.57 -7.69
N GLU A 131 13.48 -6.72 -7.84
CA GLU A 131 13.75 -6.00 -9.09
C GLU A 131 14.11 -6.90 -10.27
N ASP A 132 14.62 -8.11 -10.02
CA ASP A 132 14.98 -9.05 -11.09
C ASP A 132 13.74 -9.53 -11.88
N PHE A 133 12.53 -9.31 -11.34
CA PHE A 133 11.25 -9.66 -11.96
C PHE A 133 10.50 -8.46 -12.56
N VAL A 134 11.11 -7.29 -12.59
CA VAL A 134 10.49 -6.06 -13.08
C VAL A 134 11.02 -5.73 -14.47
N GLN A 135 10.19 -5.91 -15.49
CA GLN A 135 10.53 -5.47 -16.84
C GLN A 135 10.56 -3.95 -16.93
N GLN A 136 11.71 -3.35 -17.21
CA GLN A 136 11.80 -1.90 -17.45
C GLN A 136 11.05 -1.51 -18.73
N VAL A 137 10.24 -0.46 -18.63
CA VAL A 137 9.48 0.09 -19.76
C VAL A 137 9.86 1.56 -20.02
N PRO A 138 9.80 2.04 -21.27
CA PRO A 138 10.04 3.45 -21.57
C PRO A 138 9.05 4.34 -20.79
N VAL A 139 9.57 5.33 -20.06
CA VAL A 139 8.74 6.22 -19.25
C VAL A 139 7.88 7.10 -20.16
N ILE A 140 6.58 7.15 -19.89
CA ILE A 140 5.62 8.01 -20.60
C ILE A 140 4.96 9.01 -19.64
N PRO A 141 4.46 10.16 -20.14
CA PRO A 141 3.73 11.11 -19.32
C PRO A 141 2.44 10.51 -18.76
N TYR A 142 2.22 10.67 -17.45
CA TYR A 142 0.96 10.29 -16.80
C TYR A 142 -0.11 11.37 -17.03
N ARG A 143 -1.25 10.98 -17.59
CA ARG A 143 -2.36 11.89 -17.95
C ARG A 143 -3.73 11.36 -17.57
N LYS A 144 -3.83 10.10 -17.15
CA LYS A 144 -5.10 9.45 -16.81
C LYS A 144 -5.84 10.19 -15.70
N ALA A 145 -7.11 10.53 -15.93
CA ALA A 145 -7.95 11.18 -14.93
C ALA A 145 -7.93 10.39 -13.62
N THR A 146 -7.61 11.07 -12.51
CA THR A 146 -7.31 10.40 -11.24
C THR A 146 -8.21 10.89 -10.11
N VAL A 147 -8.81 9.94 -9.39
CA VAL A 147 -9.38 10.16 -8.06
C VAL A 147 -8.31 9.79 -7.04
N LEU A 148 -7.80 10.80 -6.35
CA LEU A 148 -6.77 10.66 -5.33
C LEU A 148 -7.41 10.39 -3.97
N VAL A 149 -7.00 9.31 -3.31
CA VAL A 149 -7.41 8.94 -1.96
C VAL A 149 -6.20 9.03 -1.03
N MET A 150 -6.22 10.02 -0.15
CA MET A 150 -5.21 10.23 0.89
C MET A 150 -5.82 10.03 2.27
N GLY A 151 -4.99 10.04 3.31
CA GLY A 151 -5.51 9.97 4.66
C GLY A 151 -4.56 10.53 5.70
N THR A 152 -5.10 10.83 6.87
CA THR A 152 -4.34 11.43 7.99
C THR A 152 -3.39 10.43 8.65
N SER A 153 -3.63 9.13 8.45
CA SER A 153 -2.83 8.04 9.04
C SER A 153 -3.16 6.70 8.36
N MET A 154 -2.47 5.64 8.76
CA MET A 154 -2.84 4.26 8.46
C MET A 154 -4.22 3.93 9.06
N SER A 155 -4.99 3.06 8.38
CA SER A 155 -6.31 2.62 8.83
C SER A 155 -7.38 3.72 8.98
N ALA A 156 -7.14 4.93 8.46
CA ALA A 156 -8.10 6.04 8.47
C ALA A 156 -9.32 5.84 7.53
N GLY A 157 -9.33 4.77 6.74
CA GLY A 157 -10.44 4.43 5.83
C GLY A 157 -10.15 4.61 4.33
N LYS A 158 -8.89 4.87 3.95
CA LYS A 158 -8.47 5.05 2.54
C LYS A 158 -8.93 3.91 1.63
N THR A 159 -8.54 2.68 1.94
CA THR A 159 -8.87 1.50 1.14
C THR A 159 -10.38 1.28 1.04
N THR A 160 -11.14 1.57 2.12
CA THR A 160 -12.61 1.54 2.08
C THR A 160 -13.17 2.59 1.12
N ALA A 161 -12.67 3.82 1.16
CA ALA A 161 -13.07 4.88 0.25
C ALA A 161 -12.75 4.52 -1.20
N SER A 162 -11.53 4.03 -1.48
CA SER A 162 -11.12 3.57 -2.81
C SER A 162 -12.07 2.50 -3.35
N ARG A 163 -12.41 1.48 -2.55
CA ARG A 163 -13.37 0.43 -2.94
C ARG A 163 -14.74 0.98 -3.29
N ILE A 164 -15.25 1.94 -2.52
CA ILE A 164 -16.58 2.52 -2.73
C ILE A 164 -16.59 3.37 -4.00
N VAL A 165 -15.56 4.18 -4.21
CA VAL A 165 -15.38 4.98 -5.43
C VAL A 165 -15.30 4.08 -6.65
N ILE A 166 -14.46 3.04 -6.62
CA ILE A 166 -14.34 2.07 -7.72
C ILE A 166 -15.73 1.50 -8.06
N ARG A 167 -16.51 1.05 -7.07
CA ARG A 167 -17.86 0.54 -7.30
C ARG A 167 -18.79 1.56 -7.96
N GLN A 168 -18.73 2.84 -7.55
CA GLN A 168 -19.57 3.87 -8.16
C GLN A 168 -19.17 4.15 -9.62
N LEU A 169 -17.88 4.15 -9.92
CA LEU A 169 -17.37 4.36 -11.29
C LEU A 169 -17.68 3.16 -12.19
N ARG A 170 -17.54 1.93 -11.67
CA ARG A 170 -17.95 0.71 -12.38
C ARG A 170 -19.44 0.64 -12.64
N ALA A 171 -20.27 1.13 -11.72
CA ALA A 171 -21.72 1.14 -11.88
C ALA A 171 -22.19 2.02 -13.06
N VAL A 172 -21.37 2.98 -13.50
CA VAL A 172 -21.63 3.82 -14.69
C VAL A 172 -20.82 3.38 -15.92
N GLY A 173 -20.26 2.18 -15.90
CA GLY A 173 -19.62 1.55 -17.06
C GLY A 173 -18.16 1.97 -17.31
N LEU A 174 -17.53 2.74 -16.42
CA LEU A 174 -16.12 3.13 -16.60
C LEU A 174 -15.18 1.96 -16.31
N ARG A 175 -14.07 1.89 -17.04
CA ARG A 175 -12.93 1.03 -16.75
C ARG A 175 -11.99 1.72 -15.78
N VAL A 176 -11.68 1.03 -14.68
CA VAL A 176 -11.01 1.61 -13.53
C VAL A 176 -9.72 0.85 -13.25
N VAL A 177 -8.62 1.58 -13.18
CA VAL A 177 -7.39 1.07 -12.57
C VAL A 177 -7.33 1.48 -11.10
N GLY A 178 -7.18 0.51 -10.20
CA GLY A 178 -6.99 0.75 -8.77
C GLY A 178 -5.52 0.68 -8.42
N ALA A 179 -4.94 1.72 -7.82
CA ALA A 179 -3.51 1.72 -7.52
C ALA A 179 -3.19 2.18 -6.11
N LYS A 180 -2.08 1.69 -5.56
CA LYS A 180 -1.47 2.20 -4.32
C LYS A 180 -0.02 2.60 -4.59
N LEU A 181 0.26 3.91 -4.62
CA LEU A 181 1.58 4.40 -5.05
C LEU A 181 2.64 4.29 -3.96
N THR A 182 2.25 4.29 -2.67
CA THR A 182 3.19 4.35 -1.54
C THR A 182 2.78 3.44 -0.39
N GLY A 183 3.71 3.14 0.51
CA GLY A 183 3.45 2.44 1.77
C GLY A 183 4.34 1.21 1.97
N ALA A 184 3.85 0.28 2.78
CA ALA A 184 4.44 -1.05 2.99
C ALA A 184 3.58 -2.12 2.30
N GLY A 185 4.22 -3.09 1.63
CA GLY A 185 3.53 -4.03 0.76
C GLY A 185 2.52 -4.89 1.51
N ARG A 186 1.30 -4.93 0.99
CA ARG A 186 0.19 -5.81 1.39
C ARG A 186 -0.71 -6.02 0.19
N PHE A 187 -0.73 -7.25 -0.33
CA PHE A 187 -1.43 -7.53 -1.58
C PHE A 187 -2.95 -7.36 -1.43
N ARG A 188 -3.49 -7.62 -0.24
CA ARG A 188 -4.88 -7.40 0.12
C ARG A 188 -5.36 -5.97 -0.13
N ASP A 189 -4.49 -4.98 0.02
CA ASP A 189 -4.89 -3.58 -0.20
C ASP A 189 -5.34 -3.38 -1.65
N ILE A 190 -4.57 -3.86 -2.63
CA ILE A 190 -4.92 -3.78 -4.05
C ILE A 190 -5.89 -4.88 -4.51
N LEU A 191 -5.83 -6.09 -3.94
CA LEU A 191 -6.85 -7.12 -4.20
C LEU A 191 -8.24 -6.63 -3.80
N SER A 192 -8.34 -5.86 -2.72
CA SER A 192 -9.62 -5.30 -2.30
C SER A 192 -10.20 -4.31 -3.30
N MET A 193 -9.36 -3.62 -4.08
CA MET A 193 -9.76 -2.77 -5.20
C MET A 193 -10.24 -3.61 -6.38
N SER A 194 -9.57 -4.74 -6.67
CA SER A 194 -10.03 -5.72 -7.65
C SER A 194 -11.40 -6.32 -7.26
N ASP A 195 -11.58 -6.71 -6.00
CA ASP A 195 -12.88 -7.17 -5.44
C ASP A 195 -13.98 -6.09 -5.50
N ALA A 196 -13.59 -4.82 -5.63
CA ALA A 196 -14.52 -3.70 -5.81
C ALA A 196 -14.90 -3.47 -7.28
N GLY A 197 -14.23 -4.16 -8.21
CA GLY A 197 -14.49 -4.13 -9.64
C GLY A 197 -13.45 -3.40 -10.48
N ALA A 198 -12.29 -3.03 -9.92
CA ALA A 198 -11.20 -2.47 -10.73
C ALA A 198 -10.73 -3.52 -11.75
N ASP A 199 -10.57 -3.10 -13.01
CA ASP A 199 -10.19 -3.97 -14.12
C ASP A 199 -8.73 -4.40 -14.01
N VAL A 200 -7.87 -3.51 -13.51
CA VAL A 200 -6.46 -3.77 -13.25
C VAL A 200 -6.07 -3.11 -11.92
N VAL A 201 -5.14 -3.72 -11.20
CA VAL A 201 -4.60 -3.15 -9.97
C VAL A 201 -3.08 -3.15 -9.92
N TYR A 202 -2.50 -2.12 -9.31
CA TYR A 202 -1.06 -1.97 -9.14
C TYR A 202 -0.66 -1.45 -7.76
N ASP A 203 0.48 -1.88 -7.25
CA ASP A 203 1.22 -1.18 -6.21
C ASP A 203 2.72 -1.10 -6.50
N PHE A 204 3.47 -0.46 -5.62
CA PHE A 204 4.93 -0.31 -5.74
C PHE A 204 5.70 -1.65 -5.75
N THR A 205 5.08 -2.77 -5.38
CA THR A 205 5.71 -4.09 -5.57
C THR A 205 5.82 -4.43 -7.05
N ASP A 206 4.92 -3.95 -7.91
CA ASP A 206 4.95 -4.19 -9.37
C ASP A 206 6.08 -3.42 -10.08
N VAL A 207 6.84 -2.63 -9.31
CA VAL A 207 8.12 -2.01 -9.70
C VAL A 207 9.28 -2.45 -8.80
N GLY A 208 9.11 -3.53 -8.04
CA GLY A 208 10.20 -4.20 -7.33
C GLY A 208 10.46 -3.68 -5.92
N LEU A 209 9.56 -2.88 -5.35
CA LEU A 209 9.73 -2.35 -4.00
C LEU A 209 8.94 -3.16 -2.95
N PRO A 210 9.57 -3.54 -1.82
CA PRO A 210 8.86 -4.16 -0.69
C PRO A 210 8.10 -3.11 0.15
N SER A 211 8.60 -1.88 0.15
CA SER A 211 7.99 -0.67 0.71
C SER A 211 8.62 0.56 0.06
N THR A 212 7.98 1.73 0.21
CA THR A 212 8.46 3.00 -0.36
C THR A 212 9.16 3.89 0.67
N VAL A 213 9.73 3.31 1.74
CA VAL A 213 10.56 4.05 2.71
C VAL A 213 11.93 4.35 2.09
N LEU A 214 11.95 5.38 1.26
CA LEU A 214 13.05 5.79 0.39
C LEU A 214 13.19 7.31 0.42
N GLY A 215 14.37 7.81 0.05
CA GLY A 215 14.51 9.24 -0.27
C GLY A 215 13.79 9.57 -1.58
N ASP A 216 13.30 10.80 -1.72
CA ASP A 216 12.49 11.19 -2.89
C ASP A 216 13.20 10.96 -4.23
N GLU A 217 14.50 11.28 -4.33
CA GLU A 217 15.27 11.05 -5.57
C GLU A 217 15.41 9.56 -5.90
N GLU A 218 15.52 8.70 -4.88
CA GLU A 218 15.57 7.25 -5.06
C GLU A 218 14.20 6.70 -5.46
N PHE A 219 13.11 7.29 -4.96
CA PHE A 219 11.75 6.84 -5.23
C PHE A 219 11.25 7.21 -6.63
N LYS A 220 11.63 8.39 -7.15
CA LYS A 220 11.13 8.93 -8.43
C LYS A 220 11.19 7.93 -9.60
N PRO A 221 12.29 7.21 -9.88
CA PRO A 221 12.34 6.27 -11.00
C PRO A 221 11.33 5.13 -10.86
N TYR A 222 11.14 4.59 -9.66
CA TYR A 222 10.14 3.54 -9.41
C TYR A 222 8.72 4.08 -9.57
N LEU A 223 8.46 5.30 -9.10
CA LEU A 223 7.19 5.97 -9.28
C LEU A 223 6.89 6.21 -10.76
N ASP A 224 7.87 6.66 -11.56
CA ASP A 224 7.73 6.86 -13.00
C ASP A 224 7.43 5.54 -13.75
N GLN A 225 8.10 4.45 -13.38
CA GLN A 225 7.79 3.12 -13.91
C GLN A 225 6.37 2.69 -13.55
N LEU A 226 5.94 2.91 -12.30
CA LEU A 226 4.61 2.53 -11.82
C LEU A 226 3.51 3.32 -12.54
N LEU A 227 3.69 4.64 -12.66
CA LEU A 227 2.76 5.51 -13.38
C LEU A 227 2.71 5.18 -14.87
N THR A 228 3.84 4.82 -15.49
CA THR A 228 3.88 4.36 -16.88
C THR A 228 3.04 3.11 -17.08
N ARG A 229 3.11 2.14 -16.15
CA ARG A 229 2.25 0.94 -16.19
C ARG A 229 0.78 1.29 -16.07
N ILE A 230 0.42 2.14 -15.11
CA ILE A 230 -0.96 2.60 -14.92
C ILE A 230 -1.47 3.31 -16.18
N GLU A 231 -0.68 4.24 -16.74
CA GLU A 231 -1.04 5.00 -17.95
C GLU A 231 -1.27 4.07 -19.15
N SER A 232 -0.39 3.07 -19.32
CA SER A 232 -0.43 2.11 -20.43
C SER A 232 -1.59 1.11 -20.37
N THR A 233 -2.38 1.11 -19.30
CA THR A 233 -3.61 0.31 -19.24
C THR A 233 -4.75 0.99 -19.98
N ASP A 234 -5.52 0.20 -20.73
CA ASP A 234 -6.73 0.63 -21.41
C ASP A 234 -7.89 0.77 -20.39
N THR A 235 -7.78 1.83 -19.59
CA THR A 235 -8.74 2.22 -18.54
C THR A 235 -9.03 3.72 -18.63
N ASP A 236 -10.23 4.10 -18.21
CA ASP A 236 -10.77 5.45 -18.39
C ASP A 236 -10.41 6.36 -17.20
N VAL A 237 -10.27 5.79 -16.00
CA VAL A 237 -10.01 6.53 -14.76
C VAL A 237 -9.15 5.72 -13.79
N ALA A 238 -8.28 6.40 -13.05
CA ALA A 238 -7.49 5.83 -11.97
C ALA A 238 -8.08 6.18 -10.60
N VAL A 239 -8.18 5.21 -9.70
CA VAL A 239 -8.41 5.44 -8.27
C VAL A 239 -7.11 5.13 -7.54
N VAL A 240 -6.44 6.18 -7.07
CA VAL A 240 -5.08 6.12 -6.55
C VAL A 240 -5.07 6.37 -5.04
N GLU A 241 -4.64 5.37 -4.28
CA GLU A 241 -4.38 5.47 -2.85
C GLU A 241 -2.91 5.89 -2.58
N ILE A 242 -2.73 6.87 -1.70
CA ILE A 242 -1.45 7.16 -1.06
C ILE A 242 -1.41 6.43 0.28
N GLY A 243 -0.49 5.47 0.40
CA GLY A 243 -0.29 4.75 1.66
C GLY A 243 0.21 5.68 2.75
N ALA A 244 -0.12 5.34 3.99
CA ALA A 244 0.18 6.17 5.17
C ALA A 244 -0.39 7.60 5.06
N SER A 245 0.12 8.53 5.86
CA SER A 245 -0.06 9.97 5.63
C SER A 245 0.98 10.47 4.62
N PRO A 246 0.68 11.46 3.76
CA PRO A 246 1.64 11.95 2.77
C PRO A 246 2.97 12.46 3.35
N LEU A 247 2.98 12.89 4.61
CA LEU A 247 4.18 13.37 5.34
C LEU A 247 4.97 12.25 6.02
N GLU A 248 4.42 11.04 6.10
CA GLU A 248 5.18 9.89 6.58
C GLU A 248 6.23 9.50 5.54
N PRO A 249 7.35 8.88 5.95
CA PRO A 249 8.50 8.63 5.08
C PRO A 249 8.23 7.45 4.13
N TYR A 250 7.26 7.61 3.24
CA TYR A 250 6.87 6.67 2.20
C TYR A 250 6.84 7.34 0.80
N GLY A 251 7.37 8.56 0.65
CA GLY A 251 7.33 9.30 -0.61
C GLY A 251 5.94 9.81 -1.00
N GLY A 252 5.03 9.97 -0.04
CA GLY A 252 3.64 10.37 -0.30
C GLY A 252 3.53 11.75 -0.95
N MET A 253 4.31 12.73 -0.49
CA MET A 253 4.38 14.05 -1.12
C MET A 253 4.86 13.97 -2.57
N ALA A 254 5.96 13.27 -2.83
CA ALA A 254 6.49 13.08 -4.18
C ALA A 254 5.47 12.41 -5.12
N ALA A 255 4.76 11.39 -4.64
CA ALA A 255 3.71 10.72 -5.39
C ALA A 255 2.55 11.65 -5.78
N VAL A 256 2.04 12.43 -4.83
CA VAL A 256 0.95 13.38 -5.08
C VAL A 256 1.37 14.52 -6.00
N GLU A 257 2.60 15.01 -5.84
CA GLU A 257 3.13 16.05 -6.73
C GLU A 257 3.24 15.54 -8.16
N ARG A 258 3.72 14.30 -8.33
CA ARG A 258 3.97 13.70 -9.64
C ARG A 258 2.70 13.49 -10.48
N ILE A 259 1.55 13.28 -9.82
CA ILE A 259 0.25 13.07 -10.47
C ILE A 259 -0.66 14.30 -10.44
N ARG A 260 -0.19 15.42 -9.87
CA ARG A 260 -0.96 16.63 -9.57
C ARG A 260 -1.90 17.06 -10.69
N ASP A 261 -1.40 17.12 -11.92
CA ASP A 261 -2.15 17.65 -13.08
C ASP A 261 -3.25 16.70 -13.57
N SER A 262 -3.18 15.44 -13.17
CA SER A 262 -4.16 14.41 -13.51
C SER A 262 -5.26 14.23 -12.46
N VAL A 263 -5.07 14.77 -11.25
CA VAL A 263 -6.05 14.65 -10.16
C VAL A 263 -7.29 15.48 -10.44
N ARG A 264 -8.44 14.83 -10.49
CA ARG A 264 -9.76 15.45 -10.69
C ARG A 264 -10.56 15.57 -9.41
N CYS A 265 -10.34 14.67 -8.45
CA CYS A 265 -11.02 14.67 -7.16
C CYS A 265 -10.07 14.15 -6.08
N THR A 266 -9.99 14.85 -4.95
CA THR A 266 -9.22 14.44 -3.77
C THR A 266 -10.15 14.06 -2.63
N ILE A 267 -10.07 12.81 -2.19
CA ILE A 267 -10.77 12.28 -1.02
C ILE A 267 -9.76 12.11 0.11
N LEU A 268 -10.05 12.72 1.26
CA LEU A 268 -9.24 12.56 2.47
C LEU A 268 -9.97 11.68 3.48
N ALA A 269 -9.45 10.50 3.73
CA ALA A 269 -9.89 9.62 4.81
C ALA A 269 -9.18 10.00 6.11
N ALA A 270 -9.92 10.52 7.08
CA ALA A 270 -9.39 11.03 8.34
C ALA A 270 -9.80 10.18 9.54
N SER A 271 -8.89 10.05 10.51
CA SER A 271 -9.15 9.38 11.79
C SER A 271 -9.96 10.25 12.76
N ASP A 272 -9.74 11.55 12.72
CA ASP A 272 -10.41 12.55 13.55
C ASP A 272 -10.57 13.90 12.81
N PRO A 273 -11.50 14.77 13.23
CA PRO A 273 -11.74 16.05 12.55
C PRO A 273 -10.57 17.04 12.57
N TYR A 274 -9.71 17.02 13.61
CA TYR A 274 -8.56 17.93 13.70
C TYR A 274 -7.40 17.45 12.80
N GLY A 275 -7.26 16.14 12.61
CA GLY A 275 -6.34 15.57 11.64
C GLY A 275 -6.58 16.08 10.21
N VAL A 276 -7.83 16.39 9.86
CA VAL A 276 -8.18 17.03 8.58
C VAL A 276 -7.53 18.41 8.45
N VAL A 277 -7.64 19.22 9.51
CA VAL A 277 -7.02 20.55 9.56
C VAL A 277 -5.50 20.42 9.46
N GLY A 278 -4.91 19.52 10.24
CA GLY A 278 -3.46 19.29 10.24
C GLY A 278 -2.91 18.91 8.87
N VAL A 279 -3.54 17.95 8.18
CA VAL A 279 -3.13 17.57 6.82
C VAL A 279 -3.36 18.71 5.83
N THR A 280 -4.48 19.44 5.92
CA THR A 280 -4.76 20.56 5.02
C THR A 280 -3.70 21.66 5.15
N VAL A 281 -3.32 22.00 6.38
CA VAL A 281 -2.26 23.01 6.65
C VAL A 281 -0.92 22.51 6.14
N ALA A 282 -0.52 21.29 6.49
CA ALA A 282 0.79 20.77 6.17
C ALA A 282 0.98 20.48 4.66
N PHE A 283 -0.09 20.08 3.98
CA PHE A 283 -0.07 19.76 2.55
C PHE A 283 -0.37 20.97 1.65
N GLY A 284 -0.86 22.07 2.23
CA GLY A 284 -1.24 23.28 1.50
C GLY A 284 -2.39 23.07 0.50
N ARG A 285 -3.10 21.94 0.55
CA ARG A 285 -4.23 21.62 -0.33
C ARG A 285 -5.37 20.99 0.48
N GLY A 286 -6.58 21.48 0.24
CA GLY A 286 -7.79 20.90 0.82
C GLY A 286 -8.32 19.73 -0.01
N ALA A 287 -9.05 18.84 0.66
CA ALA A 287 -9.77 17.74 0.01
C ALA A 287 -11.10 18.21 -0.59
N ASP A 288 -11.53 17.61 -1.70
CA ASP A 288 -12.88 17.80 -2.25
C ASP A 288 -13.94 17.12 -1.39
N LEU A 289 -13.56 16.05 -0.69
CA LEU A 289 -14.40 15.27 0.20
C LEU A 289 -13.59 14.74 1.37
N VAL A 290 -14.14 14.83 2.58
CA VAL A 290 -13.62 14.16 3.76
C VAL A 290 -14.46 12.92 4.08
N THR A 291 -13.80 11.83 4.43
CA THR A 291 -14.45 10.59 4.88
C THR A 291 -13.60 9.92 5.96
N GLY A 292 -13.86 8.64 6.25
CA GLY A 292 -13.14 7.87 7.27
C GLY A 292 -13.79 7.94 8.63
N ILE A 293 -13.03 7.59 9.67
CA ILE A 293 -13.52 7.51 11.05
C ILE A 293 -14.08 8.87 11.50
N ALA A 294 -13.45 9.97 11.09
CA ALA A 294 -13.88 11.34 11.37
C ALA A 294 -15.30 11.66 10.87
N ALA A 295 -15.80 10.93 9.86
CA ALA A 295 -17.09 11.14 9.23
C ALA A 295 -18.09 10.00 9.51
N ASN A 296 -17.83 9.11 10.47
CA ASN A 296 -18.73 7.98 10.76
C ASN A 296 -20.02 8.38 11.52
N THR A 297 -20.05 9.56 12.14
CA THR A 297 -21.22 10.06 12.91
C THR A 297 -21.61 11.45 12.44
N GLU A 298 -22.87 11.83 12.66
CA GLU A 298 -23.37 13.17 12.36
C GLU A 298 -22.55 14.27 13.07
N ALA A 299 -22.19 14.07 14.34
CA ALA A 299 -21.35 15.00 15.10
C ALA A 299 -19.95 15.15 14.48
N GLY A 300 -19.34 14.04 14.04
CA GLY A 300 -18.06 14.05 13.35
C GLY A 300 -18.11 14.82 12.03
N ILE A 301 -19.12 14.53 11.20
CA ILE A 301 -19.39 15.23 9.93
C ILE A 301 -19.52 16.74 10.17
N ARG A 302 -20.39 17.16 11.09
CA ARG A 302 -20.61 18.58 11.41
C ARG A 302 -19.33 19.26 11.90
N LEU A 303 -18.51 18.57 12.70
CA LEU A 303 -17.26 19.14 13.21
C LEU A 303 -16.22 19.30 12.09
N VAL A 304 -16.08 18.31 11.20
CA VAL A 304 -15.21 18.43 10.01
C VAL A 304 -15.65 19.61 9.14
N GLU A 305 -16.94 19.69 8.83
CA GLU A 305 -17.51 20.77 8.00
C GLU A 305 -17.29 22.14 8.66
N LYS A 306 -17.49 22.26 9.98
CA LYS A 306 -17.23 23.48 10.74
C LYS A 306 -15.76 23.91 10.72
N LEU A 307 -14.83 22.96 10.87
CA LEU A 307 -13.40 23.27 10.96
C LEU A 307 -12.76 23.59 9.62
N THR A 308 -13.30 23.03 8.53
CA THR A 308 -12.58 22.99 7.24
C THR A 308 -13.37 23.63 6.09
N GLY A 309 -14.69 23.81 6.26
CA GLY A 309 -15.60 24.20 5.19
C GLY A 309 -15.72 23.15 4.08
N ARG A 310 -15.18 21.94 4.27
CA ARG A 310 -15.21 20.85 3.27
C ARG A 310 -16.35 19.88 3.58
N PRO A 311 -17.02 19.33 2.55
CA PRO A 311 -18.06 18.34 2.76
C PRO A 311 -17.48 17.08 3.39
N ALA A 312 -18.20 16.48 4.34
CA ALA A 312 -17.85 15.21 4.95
C ALA A 312 -18.95 14.17 4.78
N ILE A 313 -18.58 12.93 4.45
CA ILE A 313 -19.52 11.84 4.15
C ILE A 313 -19.13 10.54 4.84
N ASN A 314 -20.11 9.91 5.49
CA ASN A 314 -20.03 8.51 5.91
C ASN A 314 -20.22 7.58 4.71
N LEU A 315 -19.15 7.21 4.02
CA LEU A 315 -19.23 6.36 2.84
C LEU A 315 -19.76 4.93 3.13
N ARG A 316 -19.80 4.51 4.40
CA ARG A 316 -20.39 3.21 4.78
C ARG A 316 -21.92 3.24 4.78
N ASP A 317 -22.52 4.43 4.89
CA ASP A 317 -23.95 4.61 4.74
C ASP A 317 -24.33 4.68 3.25
N LYS A 318 -25.12 3.72 2.79
CA LYS A 318 -25.57 3.64 1.38
C LYS A 318 -26.41 4.86 0.98
N ASN A 319 -27.11 5.49 1.92
CA ASN A 319 -27.91 6.68 1.65
C ASN A 319 -27.04 7.89 1.29
N SER A 320 -25.73 7.82 1.57
CA SER A 320 -24.78 8.87 1.21
C SER A 320 -24.24 8.80 -0.21
N LEU A 321 -24.48 7.69 -0.92
CA LEU A 321 -23.92 7.46 -2.26
C LEU A 321 -24.39 8.49 -3.31
N PRO A 322 -25.65 8.94 -3.33
CA PRO A 322 -26.06 10.04 -4.22
C PRO A 322 -25.23 11.32 -3.98
N ARG A 323 -24.97 11.67 -2.71
CA ARG A 323 -24.12 12.82 -2.35
C ARG A 323 -22.68 12.63 -2.81
N LEU A 324 -22.12 11.41 -2.69
CA LEU A 324 -20.80 11.09 -3.25
C LEU A 324 -20.78 11.31 -4.77
N ARG A 325 -21.77 10.77 -5.50
CA ARG A 325 -21.86 10.92 -6.97
C ARG A 325 -21.95 12.40 -7.37
N GLY A 326 -22.76 13.20 -6.68
CA GLY A 326 -22.89 14.64 -6.93
C GLY A 326 -21.59 15.44 -6.75
N ILE A 327 -20.64 14.94 -5.95
CA ILE A 327 -19.30 15.55 -5.82
C ILE A 327 -18.33 14.98 -6.86
N LEU A 328 -18.36 13.67 -7.06
CA LEU A 328 -17.37 12.90 -7.82
C LEU A 328 -17.60 13.00 -9.34
N PHE A 329 -18.82 12.79 -9.81
CA PHE A 329 -19.13 12.64 -11.23
C PHE A 329 -18.90 13.94 -12.04
N PRO A 330 -19.32 15.13 -11.56
CA PRO A 330 -19.04 16.37 -12.29
C PRO A 330 -17.55 16.64 -12.46
N ARG A 331 -16.72 16.28 -11.46
CA ARG A 331 -15.26 16.43 -11.52
C ARG A 331 -14.60 15.53 -12.56
N LEU A 332 -15.23 14.40 -12.86
CA LEU A 332 -14.78 13.45 -13.88
C LEU A 332 -15.46 13.69 -15.24
N GLY A 333 -16.32 14.71 -15.36
CA GLY A 333 -17.07 14.97 -16.60
C GLY A 333 -18.12 13.90 -16.91
N ILE A 334 -18.60 13.18 -15.89
CA ILE A 334 -19.65 12.16 -16.03
C ILE A 334 -21.00 12.86 -15.88
N GLU A 335 -21.85 12.75 -16.90
CA GLU A 335 -23.23 13.24 -16.82
C GLU A 335 -24.01 12.38 -15.81
N THR A 336 -24.57 13.01 -14.78
CA THR A 336 -25.48 12.34 -13.87
C THR A 336 -26.80 12.10 -14.61
N VAL A 337 -27.07 10.86 -15.00
CA VAL A 337 -28.43 10.46 -15.37
C VAL A 337 -29.29 10.68 -14.12
N GLY A 338 -30.32 11.52 -14.22
CA GLY A 338 -31.23 11.79 -13.11
C GLY A 338 -31.80 10.48 -12.56
N ASP A 339 -31.75 10.33 -11.24
CA ASP A 339 -32.30 9.17 -10.50
C ASP A 339 -33.80 8.99 -10.78
#